data_AF-A0A927DD03-F1
#
_entry.id   AF-A0A927DD03-F1
#
_cell.length_a   1.000
_cell.length_b   1.000
_cell.length_c   1.000
_cell.angle_alpha   90.00
_cell.angle_beta   90.00
_cell.angle_gamma   90.00
#
_symmetry.space_group_name_H-M   'P 1'
#
loop_
_entity.id
_entity.type
_entity.pdbx_description
1 polymer ?
#
loop_
_entity_poly.entity_id
_entity_poly.type
_entity_poly.pdbx_seq_one_letter_code
_entity_poly.pdbx_strand_id
1 'polypeptide(L)' 'MLEKLIAYTQSHGLQRLNGITMPNNRGMIGLARKLGFTVDIQLEDGIVSLSLPLNQG' A
#
# COMPACT_ATOMS: atom_id res chain seq x y z
N MET A 1 12.24 -5.72 2.98
CA MET A 1 12.58 -4.56 2.11
C MET A 1 11.48 -3.49 2.14
N LEU A 2 10.19 -3.85 1.95
CA LEU A 2 9.07 -2.91 1.99
C LEU A 2 8.91 -2.19 3.36
N GLU A 3 9.15 -2.91 4.46
CA GLU A 3 9.04 -2.36 5.83
C GLU A 3 10.03 -1.21 6.11
N LYS A 4 11.25 -1.28 5.55
CA LYS A 4 12.24 -0.19 5.68
C LYS A 4 11.83 1.07 4.92
N LEU A 5 11.15 0.90 3.79
CA LEU A 5 10.58 2.01 3.02
C LEU A 5 9.46 2.69 3.81
N ILE A 6 8.57 1.91 4.42
CA ILE A 6 7.47 2.43 5.25
C ILE A 6 8.05 3.21 6.45
N ALA A 7 9.02 2.66 7.16
CA ALA A 7 9.67 3.32 8.30
C ALA A 7 10.38 4.63 7.91
N TYR A 8 11.09 4.65 6.78
CA TYR A 8 11.78 5.86 6.31
C TYR A 8 10.80 6.99 5.93
N THR A 9 9.66 6.62 5.33
CA THR A 9 8.63 7.60 4.96
C THR A 9 7.88 8.16 6.17
N GLN A 10 7.67 7.36 7.22
CA GLN A 10 7.07 7.83 8.47
C GLN A 10 7.92 8.91 9.15
N SER A 11 9.26 8.78 9.13
CA SER A 11 10.15 9.78 9.72
C SER A 11 10.25 11.10 8.94
N HIS A 12 9.80 11.16 7.67
CA HIS A 12 9.89 12.36 6.82
C HIS A 12 8.58 13.15 6.69
N GLY A 13 7.57 12.86 7.53
CA GLY A 13 6.31 13.62 7.53
C GLY A 13 5.34 13.28 6.40
N LEU A 14 5.51 12.12 5.75
CA LEU A 14 4.54 11.63 4.77
C LEU A 14 3.23 11.25 5.45
N GLN A 15 2.12 11.80 4.95
CA GLN A 15 0.79 11.58 5.51
C GLN A 15 0.16 10.26 5.04
N ARG A 16 0.55 9.78 3.86
CA ARG A 16 -0.01 8.58 3.23
C ARG A 16 1.00 7.96 2.26
N LEU A 17 1.03 6.63 2.23
CA LEU A 17 1.63 5.85 1.16
C LEU A 17 0.55 5.39 0.19
N ASN A 18 0.78 5.58 -1.10
CA ASN A 18 -0.05 5.01 -2.15
C ASN A 18 0.80 4.09 -3.03
N GLY A 19 0.19 3.06 -3.58
CA GLY A 19 0.83 2.13 -4.50
C GLY A 19 -0.17 1.51 -5.46
N ILE A 20 0.33 0.97 -6.56
CA ILE A 20 -0.48 0.25 -7.55
C ILE A 20 0.17 -1.11 -7.80
N THR A 21 -0.64 -2.16 -7.88
CA THR A 21 -0.19 -3.49 -8.29
C THR A 21 -1.20 -4.15 -9.22
N MET A 22 -0.82 -5.27 -9.83
CA MET A 22 -1.72 -6.04 -10.69
C MET A 22 -2.60 -6.98 -9.85
N PRO A 23 -3.87 -7.24 -10.24
CA PRO A 23 -4.76 -8.17 -9.52
C PRO A 23 -4.22 -9.60 -9.40
N ASN A 24 -3.38 -10.01 -10.35
CA ASN A 24 -2.73 -11.33 -10.33
C ASN A 24 -1.58 -11.42 -9.31
N ASN A 25 -1.08 -10.30 -8.77
CA ASN A 25 -0.01 -10.26 -7.79
C ASN A 25 -0.54 -10.49 -6.37
N ARG A 26 -1.09 -11.69 -6.16
CA ARG A 26 -1.71 -12.11 -4.90
C ARG A 26 -0.75 -12.03 -3.71
N GLY A 27 0.56 -12.22 -3.95
CA GLY A 27 1.60 -12.05 -2.94
C GLY A 27 1.67 -10.61 -2.43
N MET A 28 1.76 -9.64 -3.34
CA MET A 28 1.78 -8.21 -2.97
C MET A 28 0.48 -7.78 -2.29
N ILE A 29 -0.67 -8.20 -2.81
CA ILE A 29 -1.99 -7.90 -2.24
C ILE A 29 -2.11 -8.45 -0.82
N GLY A 30 -1.69 -9.70 -0.60
CA GLY A 30 -1.72 -10.32 0.73
C GLY A 30 -0.79 -9.62 1.73
N LEU A 31 0.40 -9.21 1.29
CA LEU A 31 1.34 -8.45 2.12
C LEU A 31 0.79 -7.07 2.47
N ALA A 32 0.23 -6.35 1.50
CA ALA A 32 -0.36 -5.02 1.71
C ALA A 32 -1.50 -5.07 2.75
N ARG A 33 -2.38 -6.07 2.67
CA ARG A 33 -3.44 -6.30 3.67
C ARG A 33 -2.87 -6.53 5.07
N LYS A 34 -1.81 -7.34 5.21
CA LYS A 34 -1.16 -7.59 6.51
C LYS A 34 -0.50 -6.34 7.09
N LEU A 35 0.01 -5.46 6.24
CA LEU A 35 0.65 -4.21 6.63
C LEU A 35 -0.35 -3.05 6.84
N GLY A 36 -1.65 -3.31 6.75
CA GLY A 36 -2.70 -2.32 7.01
C GLY A 36 -3.04 -1.39 5.84
N PHE A 37 -2.57 -1.69 4.63
CA PHE A 37 -3.01 -0.95 3.45
C PHE A 37 -4.49 -1.27 3.14
N THR A 38 -5.25 -0.24 2.84
CA THR A 38 -6.52 -0.36 2.13
C THR A 38 -6.25 -0.83 0.71
N VAL A 39 -6.96 -1.88 0.29
CA VAL A 39 -6.82 -2.50 -1.03
C VAL A 39 -8.10 -2.31 -1.82
N ASP A 40 -7.99 -1.60 -2.93
CA ASP A 40 -9.09 -1.30 -3.86
C ASP A 40 -8.80 -1.94 -5.21
N ILE A 41 -9.65 -2.87 -5.66
CA ILE A 41 -9.44 -3.65 -6.88
C ILE A 41 -10.27 -3.02 -8.00
N GLN A 42 -9.60 -2.50 -9.02
CA GLN A 42 -10.22 -1.86 -10.18
C GLN A 42 -10.09 -2.82 -11.36
N LEU A 43 -11.11 -3.67 -11.53
CA LEU A 43 -11.12 -4.70 -12.57
C LEU A 43 -11.18 -4.13 -13.98
N GLU A 44 -11.88 -3.00 -14.16
CA GLU A 44 -11.99 -2.30 -15.45
C GLU A 44 -10.62 -1.79 -15.93
N ASP A 45 -9.84 -1.24 -15.01
CA ASP A 45 -8.49 -0.75 -15.29
C ASP A 45 -7.41 -1.84 -15.18
N GLY A 46 -7.77 -3.03 -14.72
CA GLY A 46 -6.86 -4.16 -14.53
C GLY A 46 -5.80 -3.93 -13.45
N ILE A 47 -6.08 -3.08 -12.46
CA ILE A 47 -5.14 -2.71 -11.39
C ILE A 47 -5.74 -2.89 -9.99
N VAL A 48 -4.86 -2.81 -9.00
CA VAL A 48 -5.20 -2.76 -7.58
C VAL A 48 -4.49 -1.57 -6.95
N SER A 49 -5.27 -0.64 -6.42
CA SER A 49 -4.80 0.51 -5.69
C SER A 49 -4.60 0.14 -4.21
N LEU A 50 -3.46 0.55 -3.66
CA LEU A 50 -3.06 0.33 -2.27
C LEU A 50 -2.89 1.68 -1.60
N SER A 51 -3.47 1.89 -0.42
CA SER A 51 -3.26 3.12 0.36
C SER A 51 -3.10 2.85 1.85
N LEU A 52 -2.09 3.45 2.47
CA LEU A 52 -1.83 3.36 3.91
C LEU A 52 -1.68 4.78 4.47
N PRO A 53 -2.60 5.26 5.32
CA PRO A 53 -2.37 6.49 6.07
C PRO A 53 -1.22 6.27 7.07
N LEU A 54 -0.24 7.17 7.06
CA LEU A 54 0.94 7.10 7.93
C LEU A 54 0.87 8.06 9.12
N ASN A 55 -0.10 8.97 9.12
CA ASN A 55 -0.34 9.92 10.20
C ASN A 55 -1.72 9.64 10.80
N GLN A 56 -1.77 8.86 11.88
CA GLN A 56 -2.88 8.90 12.80
C GLN A 56 -2.53 10.00 13.81
N GLY A 57 -3.27 11.11 13.75
CA GLY A 57 -3.13 12.20 14.70
C GLY A 57 -3.36 11.75 16.14
#